data_AF-A0A1F6PLN1-F1
#
_entry.id   AF-A0A1F6PLN1-F1
#
_cell.length_a   1.000
_cell.length_b   1.000
_cell.length_c   1.000
_cell.angle_alpha   90.00
_cell.angle_beta   90.00
_cell.angle_gamma   90.00
#
_symmetry.space_group_name_H-M   'P 1'
#
loop_
_entity.id
_entity.type
_entity.pdbx_description
1 polymer ?
#
loop_
_entity_poly.entity_id
_entity_poly.type
_entity_poly.pdbx_seq_one_letter_code
_entity_poly.pdbx_strand_id
1 'polypeptide(L)'
;MKSEFWFKLMCKNNYFDNEYRQILAENLCCPEKNLASVVAPAEFVELIKKYKPENFYTGDFLSENFEELYKNILDKTFRINLHVHTIKSDGRMTTEELLNQAVIYAKSVKSQIDDNLPAFVISITDHDSLQATKEALKLIAATPEKFKDIKFVTGIEFSVKLDNKNILKKPVATDLMGYCINPYDADLNNFLQNTKNSRNEEAQRILSKLNELGINENWETAKNCHVLVKIAGSMAFFDFIKHYIFKKYKKFPELIKHKEEIEKLFEGKQTQFSPTVRQVVEVLSKSFGYIGLAHPGRIHLSKIDESKVSPTKNRDLRQEGLYLLLKDSVKQGATFAESNYQYTMRHYKDELQKLIDVTALVCREENLLKTGGTDGHRANIFTHTVDLSEIELSLLLGSENL
;
A
#
# COMPACT_ATOMS: atom_id res chain seq x y z
N MET A 1 1.02 -23.50 12.02
CA MET A 1 1.55 -24.78 11.47
C MET A 1 1.32 -24.94 9.97
N LYS A 2 0.13 -24.69 9.39
CA LYS A 2 -0.03 -24.69 7.91
C LYS A 2 0.65 -23.50 7.20
N SER A 3 0.66 -22.31 7.80
CA SER A 3 1.28 -21.10 7.20
C SER A 3 2.81 -21.19 7.06
N GLU A 4 3.48 -21.72 8.08
CA GLU A 4 4.94 -21.90 8.09
C GLU A 4 5.41 -22.94 7.06
N PHE A 5 4.57 -23.94 6.77
CA PHE A 5 4.80 -24.94 5.72
C PHE A 5 4.65 -24.33 4.32
N TRP A 6 3.62 -23.51 4.09
CA TRP A 6 3.41 -22.80 2.83
C TRP A 6 4.50 -21.77 2.52
N PHE A 7 4.93 -21.01 3.53
CA PHE A 7 6.06 -20.07 3.38
C PHE A 7 7.37 -20.79 3.04
N LYS A 8 7.68 -21.91 3.72
CA LYS A 8 8.84 -22.75 3.37
C LYS A 8 8.74 -23.37 1.98
N LEU A 9 7.53 -23.63 1.48
CA LEU A 9 7.30 -24.17 0.13
C LEU A 9 7.50 -23.09 -0.96
N MET A 10 6.97 -21.89 -0.74
CA MET A 10 7.06 -20.75 -1.66
C MET A 10 8.50 -20.22 -1.81
N CYS A 11 9.28 -20.20 -0.74
CA CYS A 11 10.62 -19.60 -0.75
C CYS A 11 11.73 -20.49 -1.36
N LYS A 12 11.44 -21.70 -1.86
CA LYS A 12 12.49 -22.68 -2.26
C LYS A 12 12.28 -23.39 -3.60
N ASN A 13 11.23 -23.08 -4.36
CA ASN A 13 10.88 -23.89 -5.53
C ASN A 13 10.65 -23.04 -6.79
N ASN A 14 11.52 -23.20 -7.79
CA ASN A 14 11.36 -22.63 -9.14
C ASN A 14 10.04 -23.07 -9.81
N TYR A 15 9.41 -24.13 -9.30
CA TYR A 15 8.09 -24.59 -9.75
C TYR A 15 6.98 -23.53 -9.53
N PHE A 16 7.00 -22.83 -8.39
CA PHE A 16 5.99 -21.82 -8.06
C PHE A 16 6.08 -20.59 -8.97
N ASP A 17 7.29 -20.22 -9.40
CA ASP A 17 7.50 -19.06 -10.25
C ASP A 17 6.99 -19.29 -11.67
N ASN A 18 7.23 -20.49 -12.20
CA ASN A 18 6.72 -20.90 -13.51
C ASN A 18 5.19 -20.99 -13.50
N GLU A 19 4.60 -21.62 -12.48
CA GLU A 19 3.14 -21.73 -12.34
C GLU A 19 2.49 -20.35 -12.25
N TYR A 20 3.06 -19.44 -11.45
CA TYR A 20 2.59 -18.07 -11.33
C TYR A 20 2.55 -17.34 -12.68
N ARG A 21 3.67 -17.35 -13.43
CA ARG A 21 3.75 -16.69 -14.73
C ARG A 21 2.84 -17.35 -15.76
N GLN A 22 2.74 -18.67 -15.75
CA GLN A 22 1.84 -19.40 -16.63
C GLN A 22 0.39 -18.97 -16.42
N ILE A 23 -0.08 -18.91 -15.17
CA ILE A 23 -1.44 -18.46 -14.84
C ILE A 23 -1.68 -17.03 -15.31
N LEU A 24 -0.72 -16.12 -15.10
CA LEU A 24 -0.83 -14.75 -15.61
C LEU A 24 -0.89 -14.71 -17.15
N ALA A 25 -0.05 -15.49 -17.82
CA ALA A 25 0.04 -15.55 -19.28
C ALA A 25 -1.26 -16.11 -19.90
N GLU A 26 -1.85 -17.14 -19.28
CA GLU A 26 -3.14 -17.71 -19.68
C GLU A 26 -4.27 -16.67 -19.54
N ASN A 27 -4.32 -15.93 -18.43
CA ASN A 27 -5.33 -14.87 -18.23
C ASN A 27 -5.15 -13.69 -19.19
N LEU A 28 -3.94 -13.45 -19.69
CA LEU A 28 -3.62 -12.39 -20.65
C LEU A 28 -3.68 -12.85 -22.10
N CYS A 29 -3.86 -14.15 -22.34
CA CYS A 29 -3.75 -14.77 -23.67
C CYS A 29 -2.43 -14.44 -24.37
N CYS A 30 -1.30 -14.46 -23.66
CA CYS A 30 0.02 -14.15 -24.20
C CYS A 30 1.05 -15.26 -23.93
N PRO A 31 2.18 -15.30 -24.65
CA PRO A 31 3.30 -16.18 -24.28
C PRO A 31 3.88 -15.80 -22.90
N GLU A 32 4.27 -16.80 -22.09
CA GLU A 32 4.88 -16.57 -20.77
C GLU A 32 6.11 -15.66 -20.83
N LYS A 33 6.94 -15.80 -21.87
CA LYS A 33 8.13 -14.96 -22.10
C LYS A 33 7.81 -13.45 -22.19
N ASN A 34 6.58 -13.07 -22.55
CA ASN A 34 6.18 -11.67 -22.58
C ASN A 34 6.04 -11.07 -21.17
N LEU A 35 6.09 -11.90 -20.12
CA LEU A 35 6.06 -11.50 -18.72
C LEU A 35 7.43 -11.60 -18.03
N ALA A 36 8.53 -11.63 -18.78
CA ALA A 36 9.90 -11.77 -18.23
C ALA A 36 10.31 -10.63 -17.27
N SER A 37 9.69 -9.45 -17.39
CA SER A 37 9.88 -8.34 -16.45
C SER A 37 9.00 -8.46 -15.19
N VAL A 38 7.99 -9.33 -15.18
CA VAL A 38 7.14 -9.56 -14.01
C VAL A 38 7.86 -10.47 -13.01
N VAL A 39 7.98 -9.99 -11.78
CA VAL A 39 8.66 -10.68 -10.68
C VAL A 39 7.74 -11.76 -10.11
N ALA A 40 8.26 -12.98 -10.04
CA ALA A 40 7.56 -14.12 -9.47
C ALA A 40 7.84 -14.28 -7.95
N PRO A 41 7.07 -15.10 -7.21
CA PRO A 41 7.16 -15.15 -5.75
C PRO A 41 8.52 -15.52 -5.15
N ALA A 42 9.23 -16.52 -5.67
CA ALA A 42 10.55 -16.89 -5.15
C ALA A 42 11.62 -15.87 -5.58
N GLU A 43 11.55 -15.39 -6.82
CA GLU A 43 12.35 -14.25 -7.30
C GLU A 43 12.21 -13.01 -6.40
N PHE A 44 10.99 -12.67 -5.95
CA PHE A 44 10.75 -11.54 -5.07
C PHE A 44 11.50 -11.67 -3.74
N VAL A 45 11.47 -12.85 -3.11
CA VAL A 45 12.19 -13.11 -1.86
C VAL A 45 13.70 -12.87 -2.03
N GLU A 46 14.27 -13.42 -3.10
CA GLU A 46 15.71 -13.27 -3.40
C GLU A 46 16.08 -11.84 -3.79
N LEU A 47 15.15 -11.12 -4.43
CA LEU A 47 15.32 -9.73 -4.79
C LEU A 47 15.36 -8.83 -3.54
N ILE A 48 14.39 -8.95 -2.64
CA ILE A 48 14.31 -8.11 -1.43
C ILE A 48 15.51 -8.31 -0.51
N LYS A 49 16.05 -9.53 -0.40
CA LYS A 49 17.23 -9.81 0.42
C LYS A 49 18.51 -9.10 -0.08
N LYS A 50 18.59 -8.73 -1.36
CA LYS A 50 19.76 -8.05 -1.94
C LYS A 50 19.73 -6.55 -1.71
N TYR A 51 18.55 -5.96 -1.53
CA TYR A 51 18.41 -4.52 -1.37
C TYR A 51 18.75 -4.07 0.05
N LYS A 52 19.38 -2.91 0.11
CA LYS A 52 19.70 -2.18 1.34
C LYS A 52 18.74 -1.01 1.52
N PRO A 53 18.63 -0.42 2.72
CA PRO A 53 17.72 0.69 2.97
C PRO A 53 17.87 1.85 1.97
N GLU A 54 19.09 2.23 1.60
CA GLU A 54 19.35 3.31 0.63
C GLU A 54 18.70 3.08 -0.74
N ASN A 55 18.39 1.83 -1.10
CA ASN A 55 17.74 1.53 -2.37
C ASN A 55 16.24 1.84 -2.40
N PHE A 56 15.62 2.01 -1.22
CA PHE A 56 14.19 2.33 -1.06
C PHE A 56 13.93 3.81 -0.82
N TYR A 57 14.95 4.60 -0.45
CA TYR A 57 14.82 6.02 -0.15
C TYR A 57 15.32 6.88 -1.29
N THR A 58 14.64 7.99 -1.57
CA THR A 58 15.09 8.94 -2.60
C THR A 58 16.37 9.70 -2.24
N GLY A 59 16.71 9.78 -0.96
CA GLY A 59 17.82 10.54 -0.42
C GLY A 59 17.60 10.78 1.07
N ASP A 60 18.07 11.91 1.58
CA ASP A 60 17.76 12.36 2.93
C ASP A 60 16.34 12.94 2.99
N PHE A 61 15.37 12.10 3.35
CA PHE A 61 13.97 12.49 3.50
C PHE A 61 13.71 13.50 4.63
N LEU A 62 14.75 13.86 5.40
CA LEU A 62 14.74 14.90 6.41
C LEU A 62 15.34 16.24 5.92
N SER A 63 15.94 16.29 4.74
CA SER A 63 16.51 17.53 4.21
C SER A 63 15.47 18.34 3.43
N GLU A 64 15.60 19.67 3.51
CA GLU A 64 14.91 20.63 2.62
C GLU A 64 15.73 20.93 1.36
N ASN A 65 17.01 20.56 1.33
CA ASN A 65 17.85 20.74 0.16
C ASN A 65 17.50 19.68 -0.90
N PHE A 66 17.24 20.13 -2.13
CA PHE A 66 16.83 19.26 -3.23
C PHE A 66 17.84 18.13 -3.52
N GLU A 67 19.13 18.46 -3.57
CA GLU A 67 20.19 17.49 -3.89
C GLU A 67 20.33 16.45 -2.79
N GLU A 68 20.21 16.85 -1.52
CA GLU A 68 20.23 15.92 -0.38
C GLU A 68 18.98 15.04 -0.35
N LEU A 69 17.79 15.63 -0.54
CA LEU A 69 16.49 14.94 -0.55
C LEU A 69 16.39 13.87 -1.64
N TYR A 70 17.01 14.13 -2.80
CA TYR A 70 17.00 13.24 -3.95
C TYR A 70 18.36 12.62 -4.25
N LYS A 71 19.29 12.64 -3.27
CA LYS A 71 20.66 12.16 -3.44
C LYS A 71 20.74 10.75 -4.02
N ASN A 72 19.93 9.82 -3.53
CA ASN A 72 19.96 8.43 -3.99
C ASN A 72 19.39 8.29 -5.41
N ILE A 73 18.48 9.17 -5.83
CA ILE A 73 18.00 9.18 -7.22
C ILE A 73 19.12 9.68 -8.15
N LEU A 74 19.78 10.77 -7.76
CA LEU A 74 20.88 11.38 -8.51
C LEU A 74 22.08 10.42 -8.63
N ASP A 75 22.42 9.74 -7.52
CA ASP A 75 23.48 8.72 -7.45
C ASP A 75 23.06 7.37 -8.06
N LYS A 76 21.82 7.24 -8.54
CA LYS A 76 21.25 6.00 -9.11
C LYS A 76 21.27 4.80 -8.14
N THR A 77 21.25 5.07 -6.83
CA THR A 77 21.15 4.06 -5.77
C THR A 77 19.70 3.79 -5.36
N PHE A 78 18.76 4.70 -5.59
CA PHE A 78 17.31 4.44 -5.49
C PHE A 78 16.89 3.47 -6.59
N ARG A 79 16.53 2.23 -6.24
CA ARG A 79 16.40 1.13 -7.21
C ARG A 79 15.14 0.30 -7.03
N ILE A 80 14.35 0.58 -6.00
CA ILE A 80 13.13 -0.15 -5.70
C ILE A 80 12.08 0.76 -5.05
N ASN A 81 10.87 0.76 -5.61
CA ASN A 81 9.72 1.44 -5.04
C ASN A 81 8.48 0.53 -5.12
N LEU A 82 8.09 -0.06 -4.00
CA LEU A 82 6.99 -1.02 -3.97
C LEU A 82 5.67 -0.43 -3.46
N HIS A 83 5.59 0.88 -3.25
CA HIS A 83 4.40 1.52 -2.68
C HIS A 83 4.09 2.81 -3.43
N VAL A 84 3.22 2.71 -4.45
CA VAL A 84 2.76 3.84 -5.28
C VAL A 84 1.34 3.60 -5.76
N HIS A 85 0.62 4.70 -5.92
CA HIS A 85 -0.80 4.75 -6.25
C HIS A 85 -1.03 5.39 -7.62
N THR A 86 -2.10 4.99 -8.28
CA THR A 86 -2.54 5.50 -9.57
C THR A 86 -3.93 6.13 -9.47
N ILE A 87 -4.42 6.69 -10.57
CA ILE A 87 -5.80 7.17 -10.68
C ILE A 87 -6.86 6.07 -10.50
N LYS A 88 -6.47 4.78 -10.43
CA LYS A 88 -7.40 3.68 -10.11
C LYS A 88 -7.68 3.56 -8.61
N SER A 89 -7.00 4.36 -7.77
CA SER A 89 -7.39 4.69 -6.40
C SER A 89 -7.31 6.20 -6.16
N ASP A 90 -6.26 6.72 -5.52
CA ASP A 90 -6.09 8.14 -5.18
C ASP A 90 -4.73 8.75 -5.56
N GLY A 91 -3.98 8.05 -6.41
CA GLY A 91 -2.84 8.62 -7.11
C GLY A 91 -3.23 9.57 -8.25
N ARG A 92 -2.22 10.18 -8.88
CA ARG A 92 -2.41 11.13 -9.99
C ARG A 92 -1.95 10.63 -11.35
N MET A 93 -1.08 9.62 -11.38
CA MET A 93 -0.62 9.03 -12.64
C MET A 93 -1.58 7.95 -13.12
N THR A 94 -1.78 7.88 -14.43
CA THR A 94 -2.25 6.68 -15.10
C THR A 94 -1.26 5.54 -14.91
N THR A 95 -1.74 4.30 -15.09
CA THR A 95 -0.89 3.12 -15.10
C THR A 95 0.24 3.24 -16.13
N GLU A 96 -0.05 3.79 -17.31
CA GLU A 96 0.93 3.96 -18.38
C GLU A 96 1.98 5.03 -18.05
N GLU A 97 1.59 6.20 -17.53
CA GLU A 97 2.54 7.25 -17.13
C GLU A 97 3.52 6.76 -16.07
N LEU A 98 3.02 6.05 -15.05
CA LEU A 98 3.84 5.47 -13.99
C LEU A 98 4.87 4.49 -14.56
N LEU A 99 4.44 3.57 -15.43
CA LEU A 99 5.35 2.60 -16.06
C LEU A 99 6.34 3.27 -17.02
N ASN A 100 5.93 4.33 -17.72
CA ASN A 100 6.82 5.09 -18.60
C ASN A 100 7.93 5.78 -17.80
N GLN A 101 7.60 6.45 -16.69
CA GLN A 101 8.61 7.04 -15.80
C GLN A 101 9.58 5.97 -15.26
N ALA A 102 9.07 4.82 -14.85
CA ALA A 102 9.89 3.70 -14.39
C ALA A 102 10.88 3.21 -15.46
N VAL A 103 10.44 3.10 -16.72
CA VAL A 103 11.29 2.69 -17.85
C VAL A 103 12.36 3.74 -18.16
N ILE A 104 12.00 5.03 -18.18
CA ILE A 104 12.95 6.12 -18.43
C ILE A 104 14.03 6.12 -17.34
N TYR A 105 13.61 6.06 -16.07
CA TYR A 105 14.52 6.03 -14.95
C TYR A 105 15.45 4.81 -14.98
N ALA A 106 14.91 3.61 -15.25
CA ALA A 106 15.70 2.39 -15.35
C ALA A 106 16.77 2.46 -16.45
N LYS A 107 16.47 3.10 -17.59
CA LYS A 107 17.47 3.34 -18.64
C LYS A 107 18.58 4.27 -18.17
N SER A 108 18.24 5.36 -17.48
CA SER A 108 19.22 6.30 -16.90
C SER A 108 20.12 5.60 -15.86
N VAL A 109 19.56 4.70 -15.06
CA VAL A 109 20.32 3.88 -14.12
C VAL A 109 21.30 2.96 -14.88
N LYS A 110 20.84 2.21 -15.88
CA LYS A 110 21.69 1.30 -16.66
C LYS A 110 22.83 2.00 -17.41
N SER A 111 22.65 3.26 -17.81
CA SER A 111 23.72 4.00 -18.49
C SER A 111 24.84 4.44 -17.56
N GLN A 112 24.64 4.38 -16.24
CA GLN A 112 25.61 4.86 -15.24
C GLN A 112 26.10 3.73 -14.30
N ILE A 113 25.28 2.71 -14.08
CA ILE A 113 25.56 1.62 -13.14
C ILE A 113 25.55 0.28 -13.88
N ASP A 114 26.68 -0.42 -13.83
CA ASP A 114 26.84 -1.78 -14.33
C ASP A 114 27.03 -2.74 -13.14
N ASP A 115 25.90 -3.21 -12.58
CA ASP A 115 25.86 -4.14 -11.46
C ASP A 115 24.80 -5.23 -11.63
N ASN A 116 24.76 -6.17 -10.68
CA ASN A 116 23.83 -7.30 -10.71
C ASN A 116 22.44 -6.99 -10.12
N LEU A 117 22.18 -5.74 -9.72
CA LEU A 117 20.85 -5.34 -9.23
C LEU A 117 19.96 -4.96 -10.42
N PRO A 118 18.65 -5.25 -10.39
CA PRO A 118 17.74 -4.70 -11.38
C PRO A 118 17.80 -3.18 -11.42
N ALA A 119 17.71 -2.59 -12.63
CA ALA A 119 17.84 -1.16 -12.82
C ALA A 119 16.72 -0.38 -12.11
N PHE A 120 15.50 -0.92 -12.12
CA PHE A 120 14.45 -0.42 -11.25
C PHE A 120 13.38 -1.47 -10.99
N VAL A 121 12.94 -1.59 -9.74
CA VAL A 121 11.85 -2.48 -9.33
C VAL A 121 10.66 -1.61 -8.90
N ILE A 122 9.49 -1.86 -9.46
CA ILE A 122 8.29 -1.09 -9.14
C ILE A 122 7.07 -1.99 -8.93
N SER A 123 6.21 -1.62 -8.00
CA SER A 123 4.87 -2.20 -7.80
C SER A 123 3.81 -1.13 -7.98
N ILE A 124 2.58 -1.50 -8.32
CA ILE A 124 1.41 -0.63 -8.16
C ILE A 124 0.57 -1.19 -7.02
N THR A 125 0.15 -0.35 -6.09
CA THR A 125 -0.47 -0.77 -4.82
C THR A 125 -1.72 0.01 -4.49
N ASP A 126 -2.57 0.26 -5.47
CA ASP A 126 -3.82 1.00 -5.31
C ASP A 126 -4.71 0.45 -4.18
N HIS A 127 -5.34 1.37 -3.43
CA HIS A 127 -6.25 1.02 -2.33
C HIS A 127 -7.43 0.13 -2.78
N ASP A 128 -7.49 -1.09 -2.25
CA ASP A 128 -8.52 -2.10 -2.48
C ASP A 128 -8.84 -2.35 -3.98
N SER A 129 -7.88 -2.13 -4.88
CA SER A 129 -8.12 -2.17 -6.32
C SER A 129 -6.97 -2.85 -7.07
N LEU A 130 -7.33 -3.82 -7.92
CA LEU A 130 -6.38 -4.52 -8.80
C LEU A 130 -6.39 -3.98 -10.23
N GLN A 131 -7.15 -2.92 -10.50
CA GLN A 131 -7.39 -2.48 -11.88
C GLN A 131 -6.10 -2.01 -12.57
N ALA A 132 -5.29 -1.18 -11.91
CA ALA A 132 -4.02 -0.73 -12.47
C ALA A 132 -3.02 -1.87 -12.59
N THR A 133 -2.97 -2.78 -11.61
CA THR A 133 -2.12 -3.99 -11.68
C THR A 133 -2.46 -4.85 -12.91
N LYS A 134 -3.75 -5.05 -13.22
CA LYS A 134 -4.19 -5.75 -14.44
C LYS A 134 -3.83 -4.97 -15.71
N GLU A 135 -3.95 -3.66 -15.69
CA GLU A 135 -3.61 -2.78 -16.82
C GLU A 135 -2.09 -2.81 -17.09
N ALA A 136 -1.27 -2.77 -16.04
CA ALA A 136 0.18 -2.87 -16.13
C ALA A 136 0.62 -4.19 -16.76
N LEU A 137 0.03 -5.31 -16.32
CA LEU A 137 0.31 -6.62 -16.92
C LEU A 137 -0.05 -6.67 -18.41
N LYS A 138 -1.16 -6.05 -18.83
CA LYS A 138 -1.54 -5.95 -20.25
C LYS A 138 -0.53 -5.14 -21.06
N LEU A 139 -0.10 -3.98 -20.53
CA LEU A 139 0.90 -3.12 -21.18
C LEU A 139 2.24 -3.86 -21.34
N ILE A 140 2.68 -4.55 -20.28
CA ILE A 140 3.89 -5.36 -20.26
C ILE A 140 3.79 -6.49 -21.29
N ALA A 141 2.73 -7.28 -21.27
CA ALA A 141 2.53 -8.40 -22.19
C ALA A 141 2.47 -7.97 -23.66
N ALA A 142 1.92 -6.79 -23.94
CA ALA A 142 1.82 -6.24 -25.29
C ALA A 142 3.16 -5.72 -25.83
N THR A 143 4.04 -5.19 -24.96
CA THR A 143 5.32 -4.58 -25.37
C THR A 143 6.48 -4.98 -24.45
N PRO A 144 6.80 -6.29 -24.33
CA PRO A 144 7.75 -6.79 -23.33
C PRO A 144 9.14 -6.15 -23.42
N GLU A 145 9.63 -5.88 -24.63
CA GLU A 145 10.93 -5.24 -24.86
C GLU A 145 11.03 -3.82 -24.28
N LYS A 146 9.90 -3.09 -24.17
CA LYS A 146 9.86 -1.75 -23.55
C LYS A 146 10.17 -1.83 -22.06
N PHE A 147 9.79 -2.93 -21.41
CA PHE A 147 9.85 -3.10 -19.96
C PHE A 147 11.00 -4.01 -19.50
N LYS A 148 11.90 -4.44 -20.39
CA LYS A 148 12.99 -5.38 -20.09
C LYS A 148 13.98 -4.89 -19.04
N ASP A 149 14.08 -3.57 -18.87
CA ASP A 149 15.00 -2.94 -17.92
C ASP A 149 14.39 -2.72 -16.54
N ILE A 150 13.07 -2.88 -16.41
CA ILE A 150 12.38 -2.82 -15.11
C ILE A 150 12.00 -4.22 -14.63
N LYS A 151 11.75 -4.31 -13.32
CA LYS A 151 11.10 -5.46 -12.70
C LYS A 151 9.78 -5.00 -12.08
N PHE A 152 8.68 -5.56 -12.57
CA PHE A 152 7.33 -5.23 -12.11
C PHE A 152 6.85 -6.26 -11.10
N VAL A 153 6.51 -5.82 -9.90
CA VAL A 153 5.87 -6.64 -8.86
C VAL A 153 4.37 -6.35 -8.89
N THR A 154 3.53 -7.37 -8.99
CA THR A 154 2.08 -7.16 -8.82
C THR A 154 1.79 -6.82 -7.37
N GLY A 155 0.93 -5.82 -7.14
CA GLY A 155 0.59 -5.43 -5.77
C GLY A 155 -0.80 -4.86 -5.60
N ILE A 156 -1.14 -4.63 -4.34
CA ILE A 156 -2.37 -4.01 -3.84
C ILE A 156 -2.13 -3.54 -2.40
N GLU A 157 -2.74 -2.43 -2.01
CA GLU A 157 -2.87 -2.04 -0.61
C GLU A 157 -4.30 -2.33 -0.13
N PHE A 158 -4.45 -3.29 0.77
CA PHE A 158 -5.72 -3.64 1.39
C PHE A 158 -5.99 -2.74 2.59
N SER A 159 -7.20 -2.19 2.64
CA SER A 159 -7.71 -1.61 3.89
C SER A 159 -8.10 -2.74 4.83
N VAL A 160 -7.56 -2.75 6.04
CA VAL A 160 -7.82 -3.79 7.05
C VAL A 160 -8.13 -3.20 8.41
N LYS A 161 -8.53 -4.07 9.35
CA LYS A 161 -8.52 -3.79 10.78
C LYS A 161 -7.59 -4.75 11.53
N LEU A 162 -6.91 -4.22 12.54
CA LEU A 162 -6.30 -4.97 13.62
C LEU A 162 -7.31 -5.07 14.75
N ASP A 163 -7.60 -6.29 15.22
CA ASP A 163 -8.71 -6.54 16.16
C ASP A 163 -8.35 -7.49 17.31
N ASN A 164 -7.05 -7.70 17.56
CA ASN A 164 -6.61 -8.52 18.68
C ASN A 164 -7.00 -7.89 20.02
N LYS A 165 -8.02 -8.47 20.66
CA LYS A 165 -8.58 -8.03 21.95
C LYS A 165 -7.62 -8.15 23.13
N ASN A 166 -6.52 -8.90 23.00
CA ASN A 166 -5.48 -8.98 24.02
C ASN A 166 -4.50 -7.79 23.96
N ILE A 167 -4.55 -7.00 22.88
CA ILE A 167 -3.65 -5.86 22.66
C ILE A 167 -4.45 -4.55 22.60
N LEU A 168 -5.67 -4.59 22.06
CA LEU A 168 -6.48 -3.42 21.73
C LEU A 168 -7.77 -3.31 22.54
N LYS A 169 -8.12 -2.09 22.96
CA LYS A 169 -9.42 -1.75 23.58
C LYS A 169 -10.55 -1.79 22.54
N LYS A 170 -10.25 -1.36 21.31
CA LYS A 170 -11.15 -1.35 20.14
C LYS A 170 -10.31 -1.65 18.88
N PRO A 171 -10.89 -2.24 17.82
CA PRO A 171 -10.17 -2.43 16.56
C PRO A 171 -9.59 -1.12 16.02
N VAL A 172 -8.49 -1.23 15.27
CA VAL A 172 -7.79 -0.11 14.62
C VAL A 172 -7.77 -0.36 13.12
N ALA A 173 -8.24 0.60 12.32
CA ALA A 173 -8.12 0.54 10.87
C ALA A 173 -6.68 0.88 10.47
N THR A 174 -6.15 0.14 9.51
CA THR A 174 -4.81 0.32 8.95
C THR A 174 -4.75 -0.33 7.57
N ASP A 175 -3.58 -0.31 6.95
CA ASP A 175 -3.37 -0.87 5.63
C ASP A 175 -2.43 -2.08 5.69
N LEU A 176 -2.71 -3.06 4.82
CA LEU A 176 -1.94 -4.27 4.64
C LEU A 176 -1.54 -4.36 3.17
N MET A 177 -0.27 -4.54 2.92
CA MET A 177 0.27 -4.63 1.57
C MET A 177 0.25 -6.09 1.09
N GLY A 178 -0.06 -6.29 -0.19
CA GLY A 178 0.05 -7.57 -0.89
C GLY A 178 1.01 -7.47 -2.07
N TYR A 179 1.93 -8.43 -2.22
CA TYR A 179 2.89 -8.50 -3.35
C TYR A 179 2.90 -9.88 -4.01
N CYS A 180 3.27 -9.93 -5.29
CA CYS A 180 3.27 -11.16 -6.11
C CYS A 180 1.90 -11.86 -6.10
N ILE A 181 0.84 -11.05 -6.11
CA ILE A 181 -0.55 -11.51 -6.14
C ILE A 181 -0.95 -11.87 -7.56
N ASN A 182 -1.83 -12.86 -7.71
CA ASN A 182 -2.55 -13.08 -8.96
C ASN A 182 -3.74 -12.11 -9.02
N PRO A 183 -3.72 -11.05 -9.85
CA PRO A 183 -4.82 -10.09 -9.86
C PRO A 183 -6.08 -10.65 -10.53
N TYR A 184 -6.00 -11.78 -11.24
CA TYR A 184 -7.13 -12.44 -11.91
C TYR A 184 -7.81 -13.50 -11.05
N ASP A 185 -7.33 -13.73 -9.83
CA ASP A 185 -7.92 -14.69 -8.90
C ASP A 185 -9.38 -14.34 -8.58
N ALA A 186 -10.30 -15.26 -8.85
CA ALA A 186 -11.73 -15.00 -8.72
C ALA A 186 -12.15 -14.80 -7.26
N ASP A 187 -11.57 -15.56 -6.33
CA ASP A 187 -11.86 -15.46 -4.89
C ASP A 187 -11.41 -14.09 -4.35
N LEU A 188 -10.22 -13.62 -4.74
CA LEU A 188 -9.71 -12.31 -4.39
C LEU A 188 -10.57 -11.17 -4.96
N ASN A 189 -10.95 -11.25 -6.24
CA ASN A 189 -11.79 -10.23 -6.86
C ASN A 189 -13.18 -10.18 -6.22
N ASN A 190 -13.78 -11.34 -5.93
CA ASN A 190 -15.05 -11.42 -5.22
C ASN A 190 -14.96 -10.86 -3.79
N PHE A 191 -13.87 -11.16 -3.07
CA PHE A 191 -13.61 -10.63 -1.74
C PHE A 191 -13.53 -9.10 -1.73
N LEU A 192 -12.78 -8.51 -2.67
CA LEU A 192 -12.68 -7.05 -2.82
C LEU A 192 -14.03 -6.43 -3.20
N GLN A 193 -14.77 -7.06 -4.12
CA GLN A 193 -16.08 -6.56 -4.55
C GLN A 193 -17.10 -6.60 -3.42
N ASN A 194 -17.13 -7.67 -2.61
CA ASN A 194 -18.01 -7.77 -1.45
C ASN A 194 -17.69 -6.70 -0.40
N THR A 195 -16.40 -6.43 -0.17
CA THR A 195 -15.96 -5.34 0.73
C THR A 195 -16.47 -3.99 0.21
N LYS A 196 -16.29 -3.70 -1.07
CA LYS A 196 -16.80 -2.48 -1.72
C LYS A 196 -18.31 -2.33 -1.65
N ASN A 197 -19.05 -3.41 -1.93
CA ASN A 197 -20.51 -3.42 -1.86
C ASN A 197 -20.99 -3.11 -0.44
N SER A 198 -20.39 -3.72 0.59
CA SER A 198 -20.76 -3.48 1.98
C SER A 198 -20.58 -2.01 2.40
N ARG A 199 -19.52 -1.35 1.91
CA ARG A 199 -19.27 0.08 2.14
C ARG A 199 -20.32 0.96 1.45
N ASN A 200 -20.62 0.68 0.19
CA ASN A 200 -21.64 1.42 -0.58
C ASN A 200 -23.04 1.28 0.01
N GLU A 201 -23.43 0.07 0.41
CA GLU A 201 -24.71 -0.18 1.07
C GLU A 201 -24.82 0.58 2.39
N GLU A 202 -23.76 0.57 3.21
CA GLU A 202 -23.78 1.31 4.46
C GLU A 202 -23.77 2.83 4.25
N ALA A 203 -23.01 3.34 3.27
CA ALA A 203 -23.06 4.75 2.91
C ALA A 203 -24.48 5.18 2.55
N GLN A 204 -25.19 4.38 1.74
CA GLN A 204 -26.59 4.66 1.40
C GLN A 204 -27.49 4.66 2.64
N ARG A 205 -27.32 3.71 3.57
CA ARG A 205 -28.06 3.71 4.85
C ARG A 205 -27.76 4.95 5.71
N ILE A 206 -26.50 5.38 5.78
CA ILE A 206 -26.12 6.60 6.49
C ILE A 206 -26.80 7.81 5.84
N LEU A 207 -26.76 7.93 4.51
CA LEU A 207 -27.42 9.03 3.79
C LEU A 207 -28.95 9.04 4.01
N SER A 208 -29.61 7.88 4.05
CA SER A 208 -31.04 7.79 4.39
C SER A 208 -31.33 8.36 5.79
N LYS A 209 -30.51 8.00 6.79
CA LYS A 209 -30.65 8.55 8.15
C LYS A 209 -30.36 10.05 8.21
N LEU A 210 -29.38 10.52 7.43
CA LEU A 210 -29.10 11.95 7.31
C LEU A 210 -30.31 12.72 6.75
N ASN A 211 -31.01 12.15 5.76
CA ASN A 211 -32.23 12.74 5.20
C ASN A 211 -33.36 12.84 6.24
N GLU A 212 -33.52 11.83 7.11
CA GLU A 212 -34.47 11.88 8.22
C GLU A 212 -34.15 13.01 9.23
N LEU A 213 -32.87 13.35 9.37
CA LEU A 213 -32.37 14.46 10.19
C LEU A 213 -32.36 15.81 9.44
N GLY A 214 -32.98 15.90 8.26
CA GLY A 214 -33.06 17.14 7.48
C GLY A 214 -31.79 17.49 6.68
N ILE A 215 -30.82 16.58 6.59
CA ILE A 215 -29.63 16.71 5.75
C ILE A 215 -29.86 15.97 4.43
N ASN A 216 -30.53 16.65 3.49
CA ASN A 216 -30.94 16.06 2.21
C ASN A 216 -29.76 15.82 1.25
N GLU A 217 -29.25 14.59 1.21
CA GLU A 217 -28.18 14.13 0.34
C GLU A 217 -28.51 12.77 -0.32
N ASN A 218 -28.01 12.54 -1.53
CA ASN A 218 -28.17 11.26 -2.23
C ASN A 218 -26.83 10.63 -2.64
N TRP A 219 -26.87 9.32 -2.92
CA TRP A 219 -25.68 8.56 -3.28
C TRP A 219 -25.02 9.04 -4.57
N GLU A 220 -25.80 9.43 -5.58
CA GLU A 220 -25.27 9.87 -6.88
C GLU A 220 -24.37 11.12 -6.74
N THR A 221 -24.68 11.99 -5.79
CA THR A 221 -23.86 13.16 -5.48
C THR A 221 -22.73 12.80 -4.52
N ALA A 222 -23.04 12.12 -3.42
CA ALA A 222 -22.07 11.79 -2.37
C ALA A 222 -20.91 10.92 -2.89
N LYS A 223 -21.15 9.97 -3.81
CA LYS A 223 -20.11 9.09 -4.35
C LYS A 223 -19.01 9.83 -5.10
N ASN A 224 -19.27 11.06 -5.55
CA ASN A 224 -18.32 11.90 -6.27
C ASN A 224 -17.58 12.89 -5.36
N CYS A 225 -17.75 12.82 -4.03
CA CYS A 225 -17.07 13.73 -3.10
C CYS A 225 -15.56 13.46 -3.00
N HIS A 226 -15.13 12.23 -3.29
CA HIS A 226 -13.75 11.81 -3.30
C HIS A 226 -13.58 10.57 -4.19
N VAL A 227 -12.41 10.40 -4.80
CA VAL A 227 -12.13 9.26 -5.70
C VAL A 227 -12.21 7.91 -4.96
N LEU A 228 -11.70 7.84 -3.73
CA LEU A 228 -11.82 6.65 -2.87
C LEU A 228 -13.27 6.29 -2.52
N VAL A 229 -14.15 7.29 -2.42
CA VAL A 229 -15.59 7.03 -2.25
C VAL A 229 -16.18 6.47 -3.55
N LYS A 230 -15.81 7.02 -4.70
CA LYS A 230 -16.29 6.56 -6.01
C LYS A 230 -15.94 5.09 -6.28
N ILE A 231 -14.73 4.66 -5.90
CA ILE A 231 -14.28 3.27 -6.07
C ILE A 231 -14.59 2.35 -4.89
N ALA A 232 -15.19 2.91 -3.83
CA ALA A 232 -15.42 2.24 -2.54
C ALA A 232 -14.16 1.62 -1.90
N GLY A 233 -12.99 2.21 -2.16
CA GLY A 233 -11.68 1.79 -1.65
C GLY A 233 -11.25 2.63 -0.46
N SER A 234 -10.27 2.14 0.29
CA SER A 234 -9.68 2.76 1.49
C SER A 234 -10.49 2.65 2.78
N MET A 235 -9.79 2.52 3.90
CA MET A 235 -10.33 2.66 5.24
C MET A 235 -10.92 4.06 5.50
N ALA A 236 -10.46 5.08 4.77
CA ALA A 236 -10.93 6.46 4.89
C ALA A 236 -12.26 6.73 4.17
N PHE A 237 -12.85 5.75 3.48
CA PHE A 237 -14.10 5.87 2.71
C PHE A 237 -15.21 6.64 3.46
N PHE A 238 -15.53 6.23 4.69
CA PHE A 238 -16.58 6.85 5.49
C PHE A 238 -16.19 8.24 6.02
N ASP A 239 -14.90 8.48 6.26
CA ASP A 239 -14.41 9.78 6.72
C ASP A 239 -14.51 10.84 5.63
N PHE A 240 -14.25 10.47 4.36
CA PHE A 240 -14.46 11.37 3.23
C PHE A 240 -15.92 11.77 3.08
N ILE A 241 -16.85 10.81 3.21
CA ILE A 241 -18.29 11.10 3.22
C ILE A 241 -18.63 12.02 4.39
N LYS A 242 -18.18 11.71 5.61
CA LYS A 242 -18.39 12.56 6.79
C LYS A 242 -17.90 13.98 6.56
N HIS A 243 -16.64 14.14 6.14
CA HIS A 243 -16.04 15.44 5.87
C HIS A 243 -16.82 16.22 4.81
N TYR A 244 -17.22 15.55 3.72
CA TYR A 244 -18.05 16.12 2.68
C TYR A 244 -19.38 16.66 3.23
N ILE A 245 -20.11 15.86 4.02
CA ILE A 245 -21.38 16.27 4.64
C ILE A 245 -21.16 17.49 5.54
N PHE A 246 -20.20 17.43 6.46
CA PHE A 246 -19.93 18.54 7.39
C PHE A 246 -19.49 19.82 6.68
N LYS A 247 -18.78 19.70 5.55
CA LYS A 247 -18.36 20.84 4.72
C LYS A 247 -19.53 21.43 3.94
N LYS A 248 -20.29 20.59 3.22
CA LYS A 248 -21.41 21.01 2.36
C LYS A 248 -22.55 21.63 3.14
N TYR A 249 -22.90 21.04 4.29
CA TYR A 249 -24.04 21.49 5.10
C TYR A 249 -23.63 22.33 6.31
N LYS A 250 -22.39 22.86 6.36
CA LYS A 250 -21.82 23.59 7.51
C LYS A 250 -22.73 24.69 8.10
N LYS A 251 -23.53 25.34 7.25
CA LYS A 251 -24.43 26.46 7.62
C LYS A 251 -25.88 26.03 7.88
N PHE A 252 -26.20 24.75 7.75
CA PHE A 252 -27.57 24.26 7.90
C PHE A 252 -27.89 24.08 9.40
N PRO A 253 -29.01 24.65 9.90
CA PRO A 253 -29.39 24.53 11.31
C PRO A 253 -29.47 23.08 11.79
N GLU A 254 -29.98 22.18 10.94
CA GLU A 254 -30.13 20.78 11.32
C GLU A 254 -28.80 20.05 11.53
N LEU A 255 -27.74 20.42 10.79
CA LEU A 255 -26.41 19.85 11.01
C LEU A 255 -25.88 20.26 12.39
N ILE A 256 -26.14 21.50 12.80
CA ILE A 256 -25.71 22.02 14.10
C ILE A 256 -26.49 21.34 15.22
N LYS A 257 -27.81 21.24 15.06
CA LYS A 257 -28.73 20.62 16.03
C LYS A 257 -28.45 19.13 16.22
N HIS A 258 -28.20 18.40 15.14
CA HIS A 258 -28.03 16.94 15.14
C HIS A 258 -26.55 16.50 15.05
N LYS A 259 -25.59 17.40 15.34
CA LYS A 259 -24.16 17.14 15.13
C LYS A 259 -23.68 15.82 15.76
N GLU A 260 -23.97 15.59 17.04
CA GLU A 260 -23.51 14.40 17.75
C GLU A 260 -24.15 13.12 17.22
N GLU A 261 -25.43 13.18 16.85
CA GLU A 261 -26.16 12.07 16.25
C GLU A 261 -25.57 11.69 14.90
N ILE A 262 -25.26 12.70 14.08
CA ILE A 262 -24.59 12.54 12.79
C ILE A 262 -23.18 11.95 12.99
N GLU A 263 -22.40 12.44 13.95
CA GLU A 263 -21.08 11.89 14.24
C GLU A 263 -21.13 10.40 14.64
N LYS A 264 -22.14 9.99 15.41
CA LYS A 264 -22.38 8.59 15.78
C LYS A 264 -22.71 7.69 14.59
N LEU A 265 -23.31 8.21 13.52
CA LEU A 265 -23.58 7.42 12.30
C LEU A 265 -22.27 6.92 11.65
N PHE A 266 -21.18 7.67 11.80
CA PHE A 266 -19.87 7.34 11.22
C PHE A 266 -18.92 6.64 12.20
N GLU A 267 -19.23 6.62 13.50
CA GLU A 267 -18.34 6.04 14.50
C GLU A 267 -18.09 4.53 14.24
N GLY A 268 -16.81 4.14 14.23
CA GLY A 268 -16.38 2.74 14.07
C GLY A 268 -16.51 2.17 12.65
N LYS A 269 -17.10 2.90 11.69
CA LYS A 269 -17.37 2.39 10.34
C LYS A 269 -16.13 1.96 9.58
N GLN A 270 -15.01 2.67 9.74
CA GLN A 270 -13.73 2.30 9.14
C GLN A 270 -13.28 0.88 9.50
N THR A 271 -13.55 0.44 10.74
CA THR A 271 -13.17 -0.90 11.23
C THR A 271 -14.27 -1.93 11.00
N GLN A 272 -15.53 -1.53 11.04
CA GLN A 272 -16.67 -2.43 10.82
C GLN A 272 -16.65 -2.98 9.38
N PHE A 273 -16.29 -2.14 8.41
CA PHE A 273 -16.31 -2.43 6.98
C PHE A 273 -14.90 -2.58 6.37
N SER A 274 -13.94 -2.93 7.21
CA SER A 274 -12.62 -3.40 6.78
C SER A 274 -12.45 -4.86 7.19
N PRO A 275 -11.90 -5.72 6.32
CA PRO A 275 -11.56 -7.08 6.68
C PRO A 275 -10.46 -7.13 7.76
N THR A 276 -10.35 -8.26 8.44
CA THR A 276 -9.22 -8.57 9.32
C THR A 276 -8.01 -9.00 8.51
N VAL A 277 -6.80 -8.91 9.10
CA VAL A 277 -5.58 -9.47 8.50
C VAL A 277 -5.77 -10.95 8.14
N ARG A 278 -6.34 -11.75 9.06
CA ARG A 278 -6.66 -13.17 8.82
C ARG A 278 -7.54 -13.40 7.59
N GLN A 279 -8.58 -12.60 7.38
CA GLN A 279 -9.46 -12.76 6.21
C GLN A 279 -8.70 -12.49 4.89
N VAL A 280 -7.79 -11.53 4.88
CA VAL A 280 -6.93 -11.27 3.70
C VAL A 280 -5.94 -12.43 3.50
N VAL A 281 -5.36 -12.97 4.58
CA VAL A 281 -4.49 -14.16 4.51
C VAL A 281 -5.25 -15.35 3.93
N GLU A 282 -6.47 -15.60 4.39
CA GLU A 282 -7.29 -16.73 3.96
C GLU A 282 -7.62 -16.68 2.47
N VAL A 283 -7.98 -15.50 1.94
CA VAL A 283 -8.26 -15.37 0.51
C VAL A 283 -7.00 -15.52 -0.35
N LEU A 284 -5.86 -14.97 0.10
CA LEU A 284 -4.59 -15.09 -0.63
C LEU A 284 -3.93 -16.47 -0.50
N SER A 285 -4.18 -17.21 0.58
CA SER A 285 -3.62 -18.54 0.80
C SER A 285 -4.09 -19.60 -0.21
N LYS A 286 -5.15 -19.29 -0.96
CA LYS A 286 -5.67 -20.10 -2.06
C LYS A 286 -5.05 -19.74 -3.42
N SER A 287 -4.20 -18.72 -3.43
CA SER A 287 -3.61 -18.11 -4.62
C SER A 287 -2.13 -17.82 -4.37
N PHE A 288 -1.58 -16.83 -5.04
CA PHE A 288 -0.25 -16.29 -4.77
C PHE A 288 -0.34 -15.00 -3.98
N GLY A 289 0.67 -14.74 -3.15
CA GLY A 289 0.82 -13.46 -2.50
C GLY A 289 1.65 -13.53 -1.23
N TYR A 290 2.51 -12.54 -1.04
CA TYR A 290 3.06 -12.19 0.26
C TYR A 290 2.25 -11.06 0.85
N ILE A 291 2.14 -11.03 2.17
CA ILE A 291 1.45 -9.96 2.88
C ILE A 291 2.30 -9.39 4.02
N GLY A 292 2.07 -8.13 4.33
CA GLY A 292 2.77 -7.43 5.39
C GLY A 292 2.14 -6.10 5.72
N LEU A 293 2.34 -5.61 6.94
CA LEU A 293 1.80 -4.31 7.35
C LEU A 293 2.46 -3.19 6.53
N ALA A 294 1.63 -2.31 5.96
CA ALA A 294 2.06 -1.07 5.32
C ALA A 294 2.35 -0.01 6.39
N HIS A 295 3.35 0.83 6.13
CA HIS A 295 3.78 1.98 6.94
C HIS A 295 3.51 1.87 8.46
N PRO A 296 4.01 0.83 9.19
CA PRO A 296 3.54 0.52 10.54
C PRO A 296 3.66 1.67 11.57
N GLY A 297 4.59 2.60 11.36
CA GLY A 297 4.70 3.83 12.15
C GLY A 297 3.49 4.78 12.09
N ARG A 298 2.58 4.61 11.11
CA ARG A 298 1.32 5.39 10.98
C ARG A 298 0.14 4.76 11.73
N ILE A 299 0.28 3.54 12.27
CA ILE A 299 -0.81 2.87 12.99
C ILE A 299 -1.25 3.73 14.17
N HIS A 300 -2.57 3.91 14.32
CA HIS A 300 -3.12 4.73 15.40
C HIS A 300 -3.14 3.98 16.74
N LEU A 301 -2.01 4.02 17.44
CA LEU A 301 -1.75 3.27 18.68
C LEU A 301 -2.46 3.82 19.94
N SER A 302 -3.35 4.82 19.81
CA SER A 302 -4.13 5.32 20.97
C SER A 302 -5.12 4.29 21.52
N LYS A 303 -5.38 3.22 20.76
CA LYS A 303 -6.32 2.15 21.13
C LYS A 303 -5.66 0.95 21.81
N ILE A 304 -4.37 1.02 22.10
CA ILE A 304 -3.67 0.00 22.90
C ILE A 304 -4.32 -0.09 24.28
N ASP A 305 -4.51 -1.33 24.75
CA ASP A 305 -5.11 -1.63 26.04
C ASP A 305 -4.04 -1.67 27.13
N GLU A 306 -3.90 -0.55 27.86
CA GLU A 306 -3.02 -0.41 29.03
C GLU A 306 -3.26 -1.44 30.13
N SER A 307 -4.44 -2.05 30.20
CA SER A 307 -4.73 -3.13 31.16
C SER A 307 -4.15 -4.49 30.72
N LYS A 308 -3.73 -4.61 29.46
CA LYS A 308 -3.25 -5.86 28.84
C LYS A 308 -1.84 -5.77 28.29
N VAL A 309 -1.38 -4.57 27.97
CA VAL A 309 -0.04 -4.29 27.44
C VAL A 309 0.72 -3.46 28.46
N SER A 310 1.86 -3.97 28.92
CA SER A 310 2.74 -3.27 29.85
C SER A 310 4.01 -2.82 29.14
N PRO A 311 4.43 -1.55 29.30
CA PRO A 311 5.73 -1.09 28.83
C PRO A 311 6.87 -1.98 29.34
N THR A 312 7.95 -2.07 28.58
CA THR A 312 9.18 -2.75 28.99
C THR A 312 10.25 -1.72 29.36
N LYS A 313 11.41 -2.18 29.86
CA LYS A 313 12.56 -1.30 30.12
C LYS A 313 12.98 -0.48 28.89
N ASN A 314 12.78 -1.03 27.68
CA ASN A 314 13.28 -0.46 26.43
C ASN A 314 12.18 0.05 25.50
N ARG A 315 10.90 -0.17 25.82
CA ARG A 315 9.76 0.23 24.97
C ARG A 315 8.65 0.79 25.82
N ASP A 316 8.21 2.00 25.48
CA ASP A 316 6.99 2.58 26.06
C ASP A 316 5.73 1.80 25.61
N LEU A 317 4.56 2.21 26.10
CA LEU A 317 3.30 1.56 25.79
C LEU A 317 3.00 1.48 24.28
N ARG A 318 3.28 2.55 23.52
CA ARG A 318 3.01 2.60 22.09
C ARG A 318 3.97 1.68 21.34
N GLN A 319 5.25 1.72 21.69
CA GLN A 319 6.27 0.86 21.11
C GLN A 319 6.00 -0.62 21.40
N GLU A 320 5.63 -0.97 22.64
CA GLU A 320 5.25 -2.34 22.99
C GLU A 320 3.96 -2.77 22.29
N GLY A 321 2.97 -1.86 22.22
CA GLY A 321 1.75 -2.09 21.47
C GLY A 321 2.00 -2.41 19.99
N LEU A 322 2.83 -1.61 19.31
CA LEU A 322 3.23 -1.86 17.93
C LEU A 322 4.00 -3.17 17.78
N TYR A 323 4.94 -3.46 18.70
CA TYR A 323 5.68 -4.71 18.73
C TYR A 323 4.74 -5.91 18.76
N LEU A 324 3.76 -5.90 19.67
CA LEU A 324 2.79 -6.99 19.81
C LEU A 324 1.85 -7.09 18.60
N LEU A 325 1.42 -5.97 18.01
CA LEU A 325 0.59 -5.97 16.80
C LEU A 325 1.33 -6.54 15.59
N LEU A 326 2.62 -6.22 15.42
CA LEU A 326 3.47 -6.83 14.38
C LEU A 326 3.65 -8.34 14.63
N LYS A 327 3.93 -8.76 15.86
CA LYS A 327 4.00 -10.21 16.19
C LYS A 327 2.68 -10.92 15.95
N ASP A 328 1.56 -10.25 16.21
CA ASP A 328 0.24 -10.78 15.94
C ASP A 328 -0.02 -10.92 14.43
N SER A 329 0.35 -9.94 13.61
CA SER A 329 0.21 -10.05 12.15
C SER A 329 1.05 -11.20 11.60
N VAL A 330 2.26 -11.43 12.13
CA VAL A 330 3.09 -12.60 11.78
C VAL A 330 2.38 -13.91 12.13
N LYS A 331 1.79 -14.01 13.33
CA LYS A 331 0.97 -15.19 13.72
C LYS A 331 -0.23 -15.39 12.79
N GLN A 332 -0.77 -14.31 12.22
CA GLN A 332 -1.87 -14.38 11.27
C GLN A 332 -1.42 -14.73 9.84
N GLY A 333 -0.13 -14.61 9.51
CA GLY A 333 0.44 -14.99 8.21
C GLY A 333 1.24 -13.89 7.51
N ALA A 334 1.51 -12.76 8.14
CA ALA A 334 2.40 -11.73 7.59
C ALA A 334 3.82 -12.27 7.41
N THR A 335 4.41 -12.00 6.24
CA THR A 335 5.73 -12.48 5.81
C THR A 335 6.74 -11.36 5.60
N PHE A 336 6.26 -10.12 5.55
CA PHE A 336 7.06 -8.91 5.46
C PHE A 336 6.47 -7.80 6.33
N ALA A 337 7.24 -6.72 6.50
CA ALA A 337 6.69 -5.44 6.91
C ALA A 337 7.41 -4.32 6.16
N GLU A 338 6.72 -3.20 5.96
CA GLU A 338 7.28 -2.05 5.29
C GLU A 338 8.22 -1.27 6.23
N SER A 339 9.42 -1.78 6.42
CA SER A 339 10.44 -1.19 7.29
C SER A 339 11.21 -0.05 6.63
N ASN A 340 11.25 -0.02 5.29
CA ASN A 340 11.93 1.01 4.51
C ASN A 340 10.92 1.99 3.90
N TYR A 341 9.88 2.37 4.65
CA TYR A 341 8.89 3.37 4.24
C TYR A 341 9.47 4.78 4.30
N GLN A 342 9.20 5.62 3.29
CA GLN A 342 9.69 6.99 3.26
C GLN A 342 8.85 7.94 4.10
N TYR A 343 9.17 8.04 5.40
CA TYR A 343 8.56 9.03 6.30
C TYR A 343 9.15 10.42 6.08
N THR A 344 8.50 11.27 5.30
CA THR A 344 8.97 12.64 5.03
C THR A 344 8.95 13.54 6.27
N MET A 345 9.77 14.59 6.28
CA MET A 345 9.82 15.62 7.34
C MET A 345 8.47 16.06 7.89
N ARG A 346 7.46 16.26 7.03
CA ARG A 346 6.10 16.67 7.45
C ARG A 346 5.45 15.70 8.44
N HIS A 347 5.84 14.44 8.40
CA HIS A 347 5.31 13.36 9.23
C HIS A 347 6.30 12.94 10.32
N TYR A 348 7.56 13.36 10.23
CA TYR A 348 8.63 12.83 11.04
C TYR A 348 8.73 13.50 12.41
N LYS A 349 8.84 12.68 13.45
CA LYS A 349 9.02 13.06 14.85
C LYS A 349 9.92 12.02 15.52
N ASP A 350 10.63 12.37 16.59
CA ASP A 350 11.45 11.41 17.35
C ASP A 350 10.67 10.15 17.77
N GLU A 351 9.39 10.32 18.08
CA GLU A 351 8.49 9.22 18.40
C GLU A 351 8.30 8.25 17.21
N LEU A 352 8.22 8.78 15.99
CA LEU A 352 8.11 7.95 14.79
C LEU A 352 9.36 7.12 14.55
N GLN A 353 10.56 7.68 14.77
CA GLN A 353 11.81 6.92 14.64
C GLN A 353 11.81 5.69 15.55
N LYS A 354 11.33 5.83 16.79
CA LYS A 354 11.23 4.70 17.72
C LYS A 354 10.27 3.61 17.21
N LEU A 355 9.19 3.98 16.52
CA LEU A 355 8.28 3.01 15.89
C LEU A 355 8.90 2.32 14.66
N ILE A 356 9.72 3.05 13.90
CA ILE A 356 10.52 2.48 12.80
C ILE A 356 11.50 1.45 13.36
N ASP A 357 12.19 1.78 14.45
CA ASP A 357 13.15 0.88 15.11
C ASP A 357 12.47 -0.38 15.64
N VAL A 358 11.26 -0.26 16.20
CA VAL A 358 10.43 -1.42 16.60
C VAL A 358 10.08 -2.29 15.40
N THR A 359 9.70 -1.68 14.27
CA THR A 359 9.39 -2.42 13.04
C THR A 359 10.62 -3.19 12.55
N ALA A 360 11.77 -2.52 12.48
CA ALA A 360 13.03 -3.14 12.09
C ALA A 360 13.47 -4.27 13.04
N LEU A 361 13.20 -4.11 14.34
CA LEU A 361 13.44 -5.16 15.35
C LEU A 361 12.58 -6.39 15.08
N VAL A 362 11.27 -6.24 14.91
CA VAL A 362 10.38 -7.39 14.65
C VAL A 362 10.76 -8.08 13.35
N CYS A 363 11.10 -7.33 12.28
CA CYS A 363 11.57 -7.94 11.04
C CYS A 363 12.81 -8.82 11.24
N ARG A 364 13.75 -8.43 12.12
CA ARG A 364 14.91 -9.27 12.44
C ARG A 364 14.52 -10.49 13.26
N GLU A 365 13.71 -10.32 14.31
CA GLU A 365 13.34 -11.41 15.22
C GLU A 365 12.48 -12.49 14.54
N GLU A 366 11.57 -12.08 13.65
CA GLU A 366 10.64 -12.98 12.96
C GLU A 366 11.10 -13.35 11.54
N ASN A 367 12.31 -12.92 11.14
CA ASN A 367 12.88 -13.13 9.81
C ASN A 367 11.93 -12.69 8.67
N LEU A 368 11.31 -11.52 8.84
CA LEU A 368 10.43 -10.92 7.84
C LEU A 368 11.24 -10.24 6.75
N LEU A 369 10.71 -10.26 5.52
CA LEU A 369 11.24 -9.42 4.45
C LEU A 369 11.03 -7.94 4.81
N LYS A 370 12.00 -7.12 4.43
CA LYS A 370 12.01 -5.67 4.69
C LYS A 370 11.68 -4.95 3.40
N THR A 371 10.40 -4.62 3.21
CA THR A 371 9.93 -3.89 2.03
C THR A 371 9.88 -2.39 2.29
N GLY A 372 9.52 -1.62 1.27
CA GLY A 372 9.47 -0.17 1.35
C GLY A 372 8.94 0.44 0.06
N GLY A 373 8.62 1.71 0.16
CA GLY A 373 8.25 2.54 -0.96
C GLY A 373 7.96 3.97 -0.52
N THR A 374 7.63 4.79 -1.50
CA THR A 374 7.47 6.22 -1.30
C THR A 374 6.07 6.62 -0.90
N ASP A 375 5.09 5.71 -1.01
CA ASP A 375 3.66 6.00 -0.88
C ASP A 375 3.21 7.07 -1.88
N GLY A 376 3.72 6.96 -3.10
CA GLY A 376 3.60 7.99 -4.12
C GLY A 376 2.16 8.16 -4.61
N HIS A 377 1.57 9.32 -4.36
CA HIS A 377 0.25 9.72 -4.88
C HIS A 377 0.33 10.84 -5.93
N ARG A 378 1.54 11.36 -6.20
CA ARG A 378 1.77 12.53 -7.06
C ARG A 378 1.99 12.13 -8.51
N ALA A 379 2.15 13.12 -9.38
CA ALA A 379 2.45 12.89 -10.79
C ALA A 379 3.91 12.42 -11.04
N ASN A 380 4.50 11.68 -10.11
CA ASN A 380 5.85 11.13 -10.22
C ASN A 380 6.07 9.89 -9.34
N ILE A 381 7.10 9.10 -9.68
CA ILE A 381 7.47 7.87 -8.96
C ILE A 381 8.40 8.08 -7.73
N PHE A 382 8.73 9.33 -7.39
CA PHE A 382 9.78 9.66 -6.42
C PHE A 382 9.25 10.24 -5.10
N THR A 383 8.24 11.10 -5.12
CA THR A 383 7.75 11.82 -3.92
C THR A 383 6.23 11.76 -3.79
N HIS A 384 5.75 11.68 -2.55
CA HIS A 384 4.33 11.74 -2.21
C HIS A 384 3.86 13.13 -1.73
N THR A 385 4.78 14.04 -1.40
CA THR A 385 4.45 15.28 -0.67
C THR A 385 4.17 16.47 -1.55
N VAL A 386 4.79 16.53 -2.74
CA VAL A 386 4.73 17.67 -3.67
C VAL A 386 4.76 17.16 -5.11
N ASP A 387 4.11 17.91 -6.01
CA ASP A 387 4.31 17.70 -7.44
C ASP A 387 5.62 18.38 -7.86
N LEU A 388 6.48 17.63 -8.55
CA LEU A 388 7.72 18.15 -9.10
C LEU A 388 7.40 19.01 -10.33
N SER A 389 8.18 20.08 -10.53
CA SER A 389 8.18 20.78 -11.82
C SER A 389 8.68 19.85 -12.94
N GLU A 390 8.36 20.18 -14.19
CA GLU A 390 8.85 19.41 -15.34
C GLU A 390 10.38 19.33 -15.39
N ILE A 391 11.06 20.42 -15.00
CA ILE A 391 12.52 20.51 -14.92
C ILE A 391 13.08 19.55 -13.87
N GLU A 392 12.53 19.59 -12.65
CA GLU A 392 12.96 18.69 -11.57
C GLU A 392 12.69 17.23 -11.91
N LEU A 393 11.52 16.92 -12.48
CA LEU A 393 11.18 15.56 -12.88
C LEU A 393 12.12 15.06 -13.98
N SER A 394 12.39 15.88 -15.00
CA SER A 394 13.32 15.52 -16.08
C SER A 394 14.74 15.25 -15.55
N LEU A 395 15.21 16.10 -14.64
CA LEU A 395 16.50 15.93 -13.95
C LEU A 395 16.57 14.60 -13.20
N LEU A 396 15.56 14.28 -12.39
CA LEU A 396 15.53 13.05 -11.60
C LEU A 396 15.38 11.78 -12.46
N LEU A 397 14.57 11.84 -13.52
CA LEU A 397 14.46 10.77 -14.50
C LEU A 397 15.77 10.53 -15.26
N GLY A 398 16.65 11.54 -15.33
CA GLY A 398 17.86 11.51 -16.14
C GLY A 398 17.56 11.53 -17.63
N SER A 399 16.45 12.16 -18.03
CA SER A 399 16.11 12.41 -19.43
C SER A 399 16.88 13.64 -19.91
N GLU A 400 17.77 13.45 -20.89
CA GLU A 400 18.41 14.56 -21.60
C GLU A 400 17.36 15.26 -22.49
N ASN A 401 16.64 16.22 -21.93
CA ASN A 401 15.99 17.32 -22.65
C ASN A 401 15.66 18.43 -21.64
N LEU A 402 16.47 19.48 -21.67
CA LEU A 402 16.13 20.85 -21.27
C LEU A 402 16.35 21.76 -22.46
#